data_AF-A0A2S6GES0-F1
#
_entry.id   AF-A0A2S6GES0-F1
#
_cell.length_a   1.000
_cell.length_b   1.000
_cell.length_c   1.000
_cell.angle_alpha   90.00
_cell.angle_beta   90.00
_cell.angle_gamma   90.00
#
_symmetry.space_group_name_H-M   'P 1'
#
loop_
_entity.id
_entity.type
_entity.pdbx_description
1 polymer ?
#
loop_
_entity_poly.entity_id
_entity_poly.type
_entity_poly.pdbx_seq_one_letter_code
_entity_poly.pdbx_strand_id
1 'polypeptide(L)' 'MGISRQCASKWVNRYRRFGEAGLSDRPSAPRRQPTAAPAEVVVRIEWLRRDRKWSARRIAL' A
#
# COMPACT_ATOMS: atom_id res chain seq x y z
N MET A 1 -25.08 3.40 -3.89
CA MET A 1 -23.71 3.27 -4.45
C MET A 1 -22.75 2.96 -3.31
N GLY A 2 -22.08 1.81 -3.33
CA GLY A 2 -21.27 1.29 -2.21
C GLY A 2 -19.89 1.95 -2.02
N ILE A 3 -19.72 3.22 -2.40
CA ILE A 3 -18.46 3.96 -2.23
C ILE A 3 -18.72 5.38 -1.73
N SER A 4 -17.75 5.93 -0.99
CA SER A 4 -17.83 7.33 -0.54
C SER A 4 -17.66 8.30 -1.71
N ARG A 5 -18.24 9.51 -1.56
CA ARG A 5 -18.06 10.62 -2.52
C ARG A 5 -16.58 10.92 -2.77
N GLN A 6 -15.75 10.87 -1.73
CA GLN A 6 -14.32 11.13 -1.82
C GLN A 6 -13.59 10.09 -2.70
N CYS A 7 -13.96 8.81 -2.59
CA CYS A 7 -13.45 7.77 -3.48
C CYS A 7 -13.84 8.05 -4.95
N ALA A 8 -15.11 8.40 -5.20
CA ALA A 8 -15.57 8.75 -6.54
C ALA A 8 -14.80 9.94 -7.13
N SER A 9 -14.61 11.01 -6.35
CA SER A 9 -13.81 12.18 -6.76
C SER A 9 -12.36 11.81 -7.14
N LYS A 10 -11.72 10.93 -6.38
CA LYS A 10 -10.35 10.46 -6.68
C LYS A 10 -10.28 9.72 -8.02
N TRP A 11 -11.29 8.91 -8.34
CA TRP A 11 -11.37 8.18 -9.62
C TRP A 11 -11.61 9.13 -10.78
N VAL A 12 -12.58 10.04 -10.67
CA VAL A 12 -12.87 11.05 -11.69
C VAL A 12 -11.65 11.93 -12.00
N ASN A 13 -10.94 12.40 -10.97
CA ASN A 13 -9.74 13.21 -11.16
C ASN A 13 -8.60 12.44 -11.83
N ARG A 14 -8.45 11.13 -11.55
CA ARG A 14 -7.46 10.29 -12.24
C ARG A 14 -7.81 10.09 -13.71
N TYR A 15 -9.08 9.81 -14.01
CA TYR A 15 -9.55 9.69 -15.38
C TYR A 15 -9.34 10.97 -16.17
N ARG A 16 -9.71 12.13 -15.61
CA ARG A 16 -9.50 13.44 -16.26
C ARG A 16 -8.03 13.73 -16.59
N ARG A 17 -7.10 13.23 -15.78
CA ARG A 17 -5.66 13.49 -15.94
C ARG A 17 -4.94 12.48 -16.83
N PHE A 18 -5.37 11.22 -16.83
CA PHE A 18 -4.64 10.11 -17.45
C PHE A 18 -5.49 9.26 -18.40
N GLY A 19 -6.75 9.63 -18.64
CA GLY A 19 -7.72 8.83 -19.37
C GLY A 19 -7.98 7.49 -18.68
N GLU A 20 -8.26 6.46 -19.49
CA GLU A 20 -8.49 5.09 -19.02
C GLU A 20 -7.31 4.53 -18.22
N ALA A 21 -6.07 4.87 -18.58
CA ALA A 21 -4.87 4.45 -17.84
C ALA A 21 -4.82 4.98 -16.39
N GLY A 22 -5.64 5.98 -16.05
CA GLY A 22 -5.83 6.49 -14.69
C GLY A 22 -6.67 5.57 -13.80
N LEU A 23 -7.45 4.66 -14.39
CA LEU A 23 -8.35 3.74 -13.70
C LEU A 23 -7.73 2.37 -13.43
N SER A 24 -6.58 2.06 -14.04
CA SER A 24 -5.79 0.88 -13.71
C SER A 24 -5.44 0.86 -12.22
N ASP A 25 -5.34 -0.35 -11.66
CA ASP A 25 -5.03 -0.50 -10.25
C ASP A 25 -3.65 0.08 -9.93
N ARG A 26 -3.56 0.85 -8.85
CA ARG A 26 -2.34 1.56 -8.47
C ARG A 26 -2.14 1.46 -6.96
N PRO A 27 -0.91 1.16 -6.50
CA PRO A 27 -0.62 1.20 -5.10
C PRO A 27 -0.90 2.61 -4.57
N SER A 28 -1.56 2.69 -3.41
CA SER A 28 -1.69 3.97 -2.69
C SER A 28 -0.41 4.34 -1.93
N ALA A 29 0.64 3.51 -2.03
CA ALA A 29 1.94 3.79 -1.47
C ALA A 29 2.60 5.00 -2.17
N PRO A 30 3.29 5.88 -1.43
CA PRO A 30 4.06 6.96 -2.01
C PRO A 30 5.21 6.44 -2.87
N ARG A 31 5.61 7.21 -3.90
CA ARG A 31 6.68 6.83 -4.83
C ARG A 31 8.07 6.81 -4.20
N ARG A 32 8.30 7.60 -3.14
CA ARG A 32 9.59 7.70 -2.45
C ARG A 32 9.37 7.60 -0.95
N GLN A 33 10.07 6.68 -0.32
CA GLN A 33 10.07 6.45 1.13
C GLN A 33 11.52 6.34 1.60
N PRO A 34 12.17 7.46 1.99
CA PRO A 34 13.59 7.44 2.34
C PRO A 34 13.90 6.62 3.60
N THR A 35 12.91 6.43 4.47
CA THR A 35 12.98 5.61 5.69
C THR A 35 12.35 4.22 5.50
N ALA A 36 12.16 3.77 4.26
CA ALA A 36 11.70 2.41 4.00
C ALA A 36 12.69 1.39 4.55
N ALA A 37 12.17 0.36 5.21
CA ALA A 37 12.99 -0.76 5.63
C ALA A 37 13.62 -1.45 4.41
N PRO A 38 14.88 -1.89 4.49
CA PRO A 38 15.49 -2.70 3.43
C PRO A 38 14.64 -3.94 3.11
N ALA A 39 14.67 -4.38 1.85
CA ALA A 39 13.79 -5.45 1.35
C ALA A 39 13.97 -6.76 2.12
N GLU A 40 15.21 -7.09 2.49
CA GLU A 40 15.56 -8.27 3.28
C GLU A 40 14.93 -8.24 4.68
N VAL A 41 14.84 -7.05 5.30
CA VAL A 41 14.19 -6.85 6.60
C VAL A 41 12.68 -7.07 6.44
N VAL A 42 12.07 -6.53 5.38
CA VAL A 42 10.64 -6.73 5.09
C VAL A 42 10.33 -8.23 4.92
N VAL A 43 11.12 -8.95 4.11
CA VAL A 43 10.95 -10.39 3.90
C VAL A 43 11.07 -11.15 5.23
N ARG A 44 12.04 -10.80 6.08
CA ARG A 44 12.18 -11.43 7.41
C ARG A 44 10.95 -11.16 8.30
N ILE A 45 10.46 -9.92 8.34
CA ILE A 45 9.26 -9.56 9.11
C ILE A 45 8.04 -10.35 8.61
N GLU A 46 7.87 -10.46 7.29
CA GLU A 46 6.77 -11.22 6.70
C GLU A 46 6.83 -12.70 7.07
N TRP A 47 8.01 -13.32 7.00
CA TRP A 47 8.20 -14.72 7.39
C TRP A 47 7.86 -14.94 8.87
N LEU A 48 8.35 -14.07 9.77
CA LEU A 48 8.04 -14.14 11.20
C LEU A 48 6.54 -13.99 11.48
N ARG A 49 5.84 -13.13 10.74
CA ARG A 49 4.38 -12.96 10.85
C ARG A 49 3.60 -14.16 10.29
N ARG A 50 4.02 -14.72 9.16
CA ARG A 50 3.28 -15.79 8.48
C ARG A 50 3.52 -17.17 9.10
N ASP A 51 4.78 -17.51 9.35
CA ASP A 51 5.21 -18.83 9.83
C ASP A 51 5.10 -18.94 11.35
N ARG A 52 5.64 -17.95 12.06
CA ARG A 52 5.68 -17.96 13.54
C ARG A 52 4.49 -17.27 14.20
N LYS A 53 3.65 -16.58 13.43
CA LYS A 53 2.51 -15.77 13.92
C LYS A 53 2.91 -14.74 14.98
N TRP A 54 4.13 -14.23 14.91
CA TRP A 54 4.62 -13.26 15.89
C TRP A 54 3.97 -11.89 15.73
N SER A 55 3.68 -11.26 16.86
CA SER A 55 3.16 -9.90 16.90
C SER A 55 4.25 -8.88 16.52
N ALA A 56 3.83 -7.69 16.10
CA ALA A 56 4.76 -6.60 15.79
C ALA A 56 5.70 -6.29 16.96
N ARG A 57 5.18 -6.27 18.19
CA ARG A 57 5.96 -6.03 19.41
C ARG A 57 7.06 -7.07 19.59
N ARG A 58 6.77 -8.36 19.33
CA ARG A 58 7.75 -9.43 19.48
C ARG A 58 8.85 -9.40 18.40
N ILE A 59 8.55 -8.83 17.24
CA ILE A 59 9.52 -8.69 16.14
C ILE A 59 10.46 -7.48 16.38
N ALA A 60 9.99 -6.47 17.08
CA ALA A 60 10.73 -5.22 17.33
C ALA A 60 11.55 -5.23 18.64
N LEU A 61 11.34 -6.22 19.52
CA LEU A 61 12.12 -6.46 20.74
C LEU A 61 13.25 -7.44 20.45
#